data_AF-A0A0R3TB57-F1
#
_entry.id   AF-A0A0R3TB57-F1
#
_cell.length_a   1.000
_cell.length_b   1.000
_cell.length_c   1.000
_cell.angle_alpha   90.00
_cell.angle_beta   90.00
_cell.angle_gamma   90.00
#
_symmetry.space_group_name_H-M   'P 1'
#
loop_
_entity.id
_entity.type
_entity.pdbx_description
1 polymer ?
#
loop_
_entity_poly.entity_id
_entity_poly.type
_entity_poly.pdbx_seq_one_letter_code
_entity_poly.pdbx_strand_id
1 'polypeptide(L)'
;MISIEKRWVSFNYTLQCVLPINYFVEKIYVFLWFWFLLLGAFTAFSTLQWAFNTLVPVRRIAYIKQYIRAIRQLSNTEERDCTRFVNNNLGPDGVLILQVVSRASSDLIALDVTATLWNNYRHAKITGTEEDFSRFIENVNRGTSAV
;
A
#
# COMPACT_ATOMS: atom_id res chain seq x y z
N MET A 1 -46.65 0.14 -53.64
CA MET A 1 -46.36 -1.14 -54.32
C MET A 1 -46.38 -0.85 -55.83
N ILE A 2 -45.22 -0.59 -56.44
CA ILE A 2 -45.10 -0.47 -57.90
C ILE A 2 -43.85 -1.27 -58.28
N SER A 3 -44.10 -2.43 -58.86
CA SER A 3 -43.09 -3.33 -59.42
C SER A 3 -42.56 -2.71 -60.71
N ILE A 4 -41.26 -2.42 -60.80
CA ILE A 4 -40.62 -2.04 -62.07
C ILE A 4 -39.64 -3.16 -62.43
N GLU A 5 -40.09 -4.00 -63.34
CA GLU A 5 -39.31 -5.02 -64.03
C GLU A 5 -38.23 -4.34 -64.89
N LYS A 6 -36.99 -4.25 -64.39
CA LYS A 6 -35.86 -3.71 -65.16
C LYS A 6 -35.13 -4.83 -65.89
N ARG A 7 -35.26 -4.79 -67.22
CA ARG A 7 -34.52 -5.53 -68.23
C ARG A 7 -33.00 -5.53 -67.92
N TRP A 8 -32.43 -6.71 -67.74
CA TRP A 8 -31.01 -6.93 -67.46
C TRP A 8 -30.14 -6.55 -68.67
N VAL A 9 -29.61 -5.33 -68.68
CA VAL A 9 -28.38 -4.99 -69.41
C VAL A 9 -27.29 -4.89 -68.36
N SER A 10 -26.41 -5.89 -68.29
CA SER A 10 -25.32 -5.97 -67.33
C SER A 10 -24.17 -5.03 -67.72
N PHE A 11 -24.30 -3.74 -67.44
CA PHE A 11 -23.12 -2.89 -67.27
C PHE A 11 -22.57 -3.16 -65.86
N ASN A 12 -21.40 -3.80 -65.76
CA ASN A 12 -20.71 -4.03 -64.49
C ASN A 12 -20.10 -2.71 -63.98
N TYR A 13 -20.92 -1.81 -63.46
CA TYR A 13 -20.43 -0.68 -62.67
C TYR A 13 -20.27 -1.15 -61.22
N THR A 14 -19.02 -1.35 -60.78
CA THR A 14 -18.73 -1.65 -59.37
C THR A 14 -18.83 -0.34 -58.58
N LEU A 15 -20.01 -0.03 -58.05
CA LEU A 15 -20.11 0.97 -56.99
C LEU A 15 -19.39 0.40 -55.78
N GLN A 16 -18.22 0.95 -55.46
CA GLN A 16 -17.56 0.65 -54.20
C GLN A 16 -18.46 1.16 -53.08
N CYS A 17 -19.24 0.26 -52.48
CA CYS A 17 -19.88 0.48 -51.20
C CYS A 17 -18.77 0.54 -50.15
N VAL A 18 -18.03 1.64 -50.09
CA VAL A 18 -17.21 1.96 -48.93
C VAL A 18 -18.23 2.26 -47.84
N LEU A 19 -18.53 1.25 -47.03
CA LEU A 19 -19.55 1.34 -45.98
C LEU A 19 -19.15 2.53 -45.10
N PRO A 20 -19.94 3.62 -45.04
CA PRO A 20 -19.56 4.82 -44.28
C PRO A 20 -19.26 4.50 -42.81
N ILE A 21 -19.87 3.42 -42.31
CA ILE A 21 -19.62 2.86 -40.99
C ILE A 21 -18.18 2.36 -40.80
N ASN A 22 -17.55 1.78 -41.84
CA ASN A 22 -16.19 1.24 -41.77
C ASN A 22 -15.16 2.38 -41.65
N TYR A 23 -15.36 3.43 -42.44
CA TYR A 23 -14.56 4.63 -42.34
C TYR A 23 -14.74 5.32 -40.97
N PHE A 24 -15.97 5.32 -40.44
CA PHE A 24 -16.26 5.88 -39.12
C PHE A 24 -15.57 5.12 -37.98
N VAL A 25 -15.58 3.78 -38.00
CA VAL A 25 -14.88 2.97 -36.97
C VAL A 25 -13.37 3.10 -37.06
N GLU A 26 -12.81 3.24 -38.27
CA GLU A 26 -11.37 3.48 -38.45
C GLU A 26 -10.93 4.77 -37.74
N LYS A 27 -11.71 5.85 -37.86
CA LYS A 27 -11.35 7.13 -37.24
C LYS A 27 -11.57 7.15 -35.72
N ILE A 28 -12.62 6.52 -35.20
CA ILE A 28 -12.86 6.48 -33.76
C ILE A 28 -11.87 5.56 -33.02
N TYR A 29 -11.42 4.48 -33.66
CA TYR A 29 -10.43 3.59 -33.07
C TYR A 29 -9.08 4.28 -32.86
N VAL A 30 -8.64 5.07 -33.84
CA VAL A 30 -7.41 5.87 -33.73
C VAL A 30 -7.51 6.90 -32.59
N PHE A 31 -8.65 7.58 -32.46
CA PHE A 31 -8.88 8.52 -31.35
C PHE A 31 -8.83 7.82 -29.98
N LEU A 32 -9.53 6.69 -29.85
CA LEU A 32 -9.55 5.91 -28.61
C LEU A 32 -8.16 5.37 -28.26
N TRP A 33 -7.37 4.96 -29.25
CA TRP A 33 -6.01 4.48 -29.02
C TRP A 33 -5.12 5.54 -28.37
N PHE A 34 -5.12 6.78 -28.89
CA PHE A 34 -4.40 7.90 -28.27
C PHE A 34 -4.96 8.24 -26.89
N TRP A 35 -6.28 8.21 -26.73
CA TRP A 35 -6.93 8.44 -25.44
C TRP A 35 -6.49 7.41 -24.39
N PHE A 36 -6.48 6.12 -24.72
CA PHE A 36 -6.03 5.06 -23.82
C PHE A 36 -4.54 5.17 -23.50
N LEU A 37 -3.70 5.61 -24.44
CA LEU A 37 -2.28 5.87 -24.15
C LEU A 37 -2.11 7.03 -23.16
N LEU A 38 -2.86 8.12 -23.33
CA LEU A 38 -2.84 9.25 -22.39
C LEU A 38 -3.36 8.84 -21.01
N LEU A 39 -4.48 8.13 -20.95
CA LEU A 39 -5.05 7.62 -19.71
C LEU A 39 -4.08 6.65 -19.03
N GLY A 40 -3.49 5.74 -19.81
CA GLY A 40 -2.47 4.80 -19.34
C GLY A 40 -1.23 5.50 -18.80
N ALA A 41 -0.74 6.53 -19.49
CA ALA A 41 0.39 7.34 -19.02
C ALA A 41 0.06 8.11 -17.74
N PHE A 42 -1.13 8.70 -17.65
CA PHE A 42 -1.59 9.40 -16.44
C PHE A 42 -1.71 8.46 -15.25
N THR A 43 -2.33 7.28 -15.45
CA THR A 43 -2.42 6.25 -14.42
C THR A 43 -1.03 5.73 -14.04
N ALA A 44 -0.15 5.46 -15.00
CA ALA A 44 1.22 5.02 -14.74
C ALA A 44 2.03 6.08 -13.99
N PHE A 45 1.90 7.35 -14.34
CA PHE A 45 2.56 8.44 -13.61
C PHE A 45 2.06 8.52 -12.17
N SER A 46 0.73 8.43 -11.98
CA SER A 46 0.13 8.41 -10.65
C SER A 46 0.61 7.20 -9.84
N THR A 47 0.57 5.99 -10.38
CA THR A 47 1.04 4.79 -9.68
C THR A 47 2.53 4.81 -9.41
N LEU A 48 3.36 5.34 -10.33
CA LEU A 48 4.79 5.52 -10.12
C LEU A 48 5.07 6.55 -9.02
N GLN A 49 4.42 7.71 -9.04
CA GLN A 49 4.58 8.73 -7.99
C GLN A 49 4.21 8.15 -6.62
N TRP A 50 3.10 7.40 -6.55
CA TRP A 50 2.69 6.69 -5.35
C TRP A 50 3.69 5.61 -4.94
N ALA A 51 4.18 4.81 -5.89
CA ALA A 51 5.16 3.77 -5.66
C ALA A 51 6.49 4.34 -5.16
N PHE A 52 7.04 5.38 -5.82
CA PHE A 52 8.27 6.06 -5.38
C PHE A 52 8.11 6.64 -3.98
N ASN A 53 7.00 7.30 -3.68
CA ASN A 53 6.76 7.80 -2.33
C ASN A 53 6.61 6.65 -1.31
N THR A 54 6.14 5.47 -1.72
CA THR A 54 6.01 4.25 -0.90
C THR A 54 7.36 3.57 -0.66
N LEU A 55 8.17 3.49 -1.70
CA LEU A 55 9.44 2.78 -1.76
C LEU A 55 10.60 3.56 -1.13
N VAL A 56 10.40 4.81 -0.69
CA VAL A 56 11.40 5.57 0.06
C VAL A 56 11.20 5.32 1.57
N PRO A 57 11.88 4.32 2.17
CA PRO A 57 11.79 4.00 3.60
C PRO A 57 12.37 5.11 4.50
N VAL A 58 13.19 6.01 3.94
CA VAL A 58 13.94 7.01 4.71
C VAL A 58 13.04 8.13 5.28
N ARG A 59 12.05 8.61 4.51
CA ARG A 59 11.04 9.57 5.00
C ARG A 59 10.08 8.91 5.99
N ARG A 60 9.86 7.62 5.78
CA ARG A 60 8.96 6.71 6.49
C ARG A 60 9.40 6.48 7.95
N ILE A 61 10.71 6.34 8.21
CA ILE A 61 11.29 6.26 9.57
C ILE A 61 11.22 7.61 10.30
N ALA A 62 11.46 8.72 9.58
CA ALA A 62 11.37 10.06 10.16
C ALA A 62 9.92 10.41 10.58
N TYR A 63 8.93 9.95 9.82
CA TYR A 63 7.51 10.14 10.10
C TYR A 63 7.05 9.33 11.34
N ILE A 64 7.44 8.05 11.43
CA ILE A 64 7.16 7.22 12.62
C ILE A 64 7.87 7.78 13.86
N LYS A 65 9.12 8.25 13.73
CA LYS A 65 9.82 8.95 14.81
C LYS A 65 9.07 10.21 15.27
N GLN A 66 8.48 10.97 14.35
CA GLN A 66 7.67 12.16 14.70
C GLN A 66 6.35 11.78 15.37
N TYR A 67 5.68 10.72 14.93
CA TYR A 67 4.45 10.22 15.56
C TYR A 67 4.66 9.72 16.98
N ILE A 68 5.72 8.94 17.21
CA ILE A 68 6.06 8.47 18.55
C ILE A 68 6.47 9.63 19.46
N ARG A 69 7.14 10.66 18.91
CA ARG A 69 7.43 11.91 19.62
C ARG A 69 6.16 12.69 19.96
N ALA A 70 5.14 12.65 19.10
CA ALA A 70 3.84 13.29 19.32
C ALA A 70 2.97 12.60 20.39
N ILE A 71 3.14 11.29 20.60
CA ILE A 71 2.46 10.50 21.65
C ILE A 71 2.88 10.92 23.08
N ARG A 72 3.85 11.85 23.24
CA ARG A 72 4.28 12.42 24.55
C ARG A 72 4.74 11.39 25.60
N GLN A 73 5.06 10.16 25.20
CA GLN A 73 5.62 9.11 26.07
C GLN A 73 7.07 8.76 25.72
N LEU A 74 7.93 9.76 25.51
CA LEU A 74 9.35 9.48 25.34
C LEU A 74 10.19 10.36 26.27
N SER A 75 10.50 9.79 27.43
CA SER A 75 11.72 10.15 28.15
C SER A 75 12.92 9.76 27.29
N ASN A 76 14.04 10.49 27.40
CA ASN A 76 15.28 10.29 26.63
C ASN A 76 15.80 8.82 26.67
N THR A 77 15.41 8.08 27.71
CA THR A 77 15.75 6.66 27.93
C THR A 77 15.08 5.69 26.93
N GLU A 78 13.93 6.05 26.33
CA GLU A 78 13.10 5.14 25.53
C GLU A 78 13.42 5.17 24.02
N GLU A 79 14.27 6.08 23.55
CA GLU A 79 14.65 6.20 22.12
C GLU A 79 15.40 4.96 21.61
N ARG A 80 16.19 4.32 22.48
CA ARG A 80 16.91 3.07 22.16
C ARG A 80 15.97 1.89 22.01
N ASP A 81 14.97 1.77 22.89
CA ASP A 81 13.94 0.74 22.81
C ASP A 81 13.06 0.92 21.58
N CYS A 82 12.80 2.16 21.18
CA CYS A 82 12.06 2.49 19.96
C CYS A 82 12.80 2.04 18.70
N THR A 83 14.10 2.31 18.63
CA THR A 83 14.94 1.88 17.51
C THR A 83 14.99 0.36 17.43
N ARG A 84 15.03 -0.33 18.58
CA ARG A 84 15.03 -1.79 18.65
C ARG A 84 13.66 -2.39 18.28
N PHE A 85 12.55 -1.75 18.65
CA PHE A 85 11.21 -2.13 18.22
C PHE A 85 11.04 -2.03 16.70
N VAL A 86 11.49 -0.93 16.08
CA VAL A 86 11.40 -0.74 14.63
C VAL A 86 12.26 -1.76 13.88
N ASN A 87 13.53 -1.92 14.27
CA ASN A 87 14.45 -2.82 13.56
C ASN A 87 14.21 -4.31 13.83
N ASN A 88 13.81 -4.68 15.05
CA ASN A 88 13.80 -6.08 15.47
C ASN A 88 12.39 -6.69 15.59
N ASN A 89 11.37 -5.88 15.91
CA ASN A 89 10.01 -6.37 16.13
C ASN A 89 9.07 -6.04 14.95
N LEU A 90 9.17 -4.85 14.35
CA LEU A 90 8.43 -4.51 13.13
C LEU A 90 9.13 -5.05 11.88
N GLY A 91 10.46 -4.91 11.83
CA GLY A 91 11.24 -5.22 10.65
C GLY A 91 10.87 -4.35 9.43
N PRO A 92 11.51 -4.58 8.28
CA PRO A 92 11.22 -3.84 7.05
C PRO A 92 9.78 -4.07 6.56
N ASP A 93 9.22 -5.26 6.75
CA ASP A 93 7.87 -5.62 6.29
C ASP A 93 6.76 -5.00 7.13
N GLY A 94 6.89 -4.99 8.46
CA GLY A 94 5.90 -4.36 9.35
C GLY A 94 5.84 -2.85 9.15
N VAL A 95 6.99 -2.23 8.89
CA VAL A 95 7.08 -0.82 8.47
C VAL A 95 6.33 -0.62 7.15
N LEU A 96 6.53 -1.53 6.18
CA LEU A 96 5.87 -1.49 4.88
C LEU A 96 4.35 -1.53 4.98
N ILE A 97 3.81 -2.47 5.76
CA ILE A 97 2.38 -2.66 6.00
C ILE A 97 1.78 -1.43 6.67
N LEU A 98 2.41 -0.94 7.74
CA LEU A 98 1.92 0.21 8.51
C LEU A 98 1.73 1.45 7.62
N GLN A 99 2.56 1.57 6.60
CA GLN A 99 2.55 2.69 5.68
C GLN A 99 1.74 2.45 4.40
N VAL A 100 1.34 1.20 4.13
CA VAL A 100 0.23 0.91 3.22
C VAL A 100 -1.07 1.26 3.93
N VAL A 101 -1.20 0.89 5.21
CA VAL A 101 -2.35 1.22 6.06
C VAL A 101 -2.50 2.73 6.21
N SER A 102 -1.42 3.49 6.47
CA SER A 102 -1.49 4.96 6.57
C SER A 102 -1.91 5.67 5.29
N ARG A 103 -1.88 4.96 4.15
CA ARG A 103 -2.33 5.50 2.87
C ARG A 103 -3.73 5.05 2.51
N ALA A 104 -4.07 3.81 2.84
CA ALA A 104 -5.41 3.26 2.65
C ALA A 104 -6.41 3.85 3.67
N SER A 105 -5.91 4.20 4.85
CA SER A 105 -6.64 4.76 5.99
C SER A 105 -5.95 6.07 6.38
N SER A 106 -6.71 7.10 6.74
CA SER A 106 -6.17 8.39 7.16
C SER A 106 -4.99 8.23 8.13
N ASP A 107 -4.00 9.10 8.02
CA ASP A 107 -2.78 9.15 8.85
C ASP A 107 -3.02 8.96 10.37
N LEU A 108 -4.19 9.38 10.88
CA LEU A 108 -4.64 9.18 12.26
C LEU A 108 -4.83 7.70 12.66
N ILE A 109 -5.31 6.87 11.75
CA ILE A 109 -5.55 5.44 12.01
C ILE A 109 -4.21 4.70 12.12
N ALA A 110 -3.26 5.03 11.24
CA ALA A 110 -1.91 4.47 11.34
C ALA A 110 -1.20 4.89 12.64
N LEU A 111 -1.45 6.10 13.14
CA LEU A 111 -0.96 6.54 14.44
C LEU A 111 -1.49 5.66 15.58
N ASP A 112 -2.80 5.43 15.61
CA ASP A 112 -3.45 4.64 16.67
C ASP A 112 -3.00 3.17 16.65
N VAL A 113 -2.86 2.60 15.44
CA VAL A 113 -2.30 1.26 15.26
C VAL A 113 -0.85 1.21 15.77
N THR A 114 -0.03 2.21 15.46
CA THR A 114 1.36 2.27 15.95
C THR A 114 1.42 2.37 17.47
N ALA A 115 0.54 3.19 18.07
CA ALA A 115 0.45 3.36 19.52
C ALA A 115 0.06 2.05 20.22
N THR A 116 -0.94 1.35 19.68
CA THR A 116 -1.38 0.04 20.19
C THR A 116 -0.26 -0.99 20.10
N LEU A 117 0.45 -1.04 18.96
CA LEU A 117 1.55 -1.98 18.77
C LEU A 117 2.73 -1.70 19.72
N TRP A 118 3.02 -0.43 19.99
CA TRP A 118 4.03 0.00 20.95
C TRP A 118 3.68 -0.40 22.39
N ASN A 119 2.43 -0.19 22.79
CA ASN A 119 1.95 -0.61 24.12
C ASN A 119 2.02 -2.14 24.30
N ASN A 120 1.68 -2.91 23.25
CA ASN A 120 1.80 -4.36 23.29
C ASN A 120 3.26 -4.82 23.41
N TYR A 121 4.20 -4.17 22.70
CA TYR A 121 5.62 -4.46 22.83
C TYR A 121 6.15 -4.18 24.24
N ARG A 122 5.73 -3.06 24.83
CA ARG A 122 6.05 -2.70 26.22
C ARG A 122 5.55 -3.74 27.20
N HIS A 123 4.29 -4.17 27.06
CA HIS A 123 3.72 -5.23 27.88
C HIS A 123 4.49 -6.55 27.75
N ALA A 124 4.80 -6.98 26.53
CA ALA A 124 5.56 -8.21 26.29
C ALA A 124 6.97 -8.17 26.91
N LYS A 125 7.65 -7.01 26.88
CA LYS A 125 8.96 -6.83 27.53
C LYS A 125 8.87 -6.92 29.06
N ILE A 126 7.81 -6.39 29.66
CA ILE A 126 7.58 -6.45 31.11
C ILE A 126 7.27 -7.89 31.54
N THR A 127 6.37 -8.58 30.83
CA THR A 127 5.99 -9.97 31.15
C THR A 127 7.18 -10.93 31.04
N GLY A 128 8.02 -10.82 30.01
CA GLY A 128 9.22 -11.65 29.91
C GLY A 128 10.20 -11.44 31.08
N THR A 129 10.30 -10.21 31.58
CA THR A 129 11.13 -9.89 32.76
C THR A 129 10.52 -10.47 34.05
N GLU A 130 9.19 -10.49 34.15
CA GLU A 130 8.47 -11.01 35.32
C GLU A 130 8.57 -12.54 35.42
N GLU A 131 8.54 -13.25 34.30
CA GLU A 131 8.78 -14.70 34.26
C GLU A 131 10.23 -15.06 34.66
N ASP A 132 11.21 -14.32 34.16
CA ASP A 132 12.61 -14.52 34.52
C ASP A 132 12.87 -14.22 36.00
N PHE A 133 12.27 -13.16 36.53
CA PHE A 133 12.34 -12.83 37.95
C PHE A 133 11.67 -13.91 38.81
N SER A 134 10.50 -14.40 38.40
CA SER A 134 9.77 -15.46 39.10
C SER A 134 10.58 -16.77 39.16
N ARG A 135 11.23 -17.16 38.05
CA ARG A 135 12.15 -18.30 38.02
C ARG A 135 13.36 -18.09 38.93
N PHE A 136 13.89 -16.86 38.98
CA PHE A 136 15.00 -16.55 39.86
C PHE A 136 14.61 -16.69 41.34
N ILE A 137 13.46 -16.14 41.73
CA ILE A 137 12.94 -16.28 43.10
C ILE A 137 12.68 -17.75 43.45
N GLU A 138 12.11 -18.54 42.53
CA GLU A 138 11.90 -19.98 42.73
C GLU A 138 13.23 -20.72 42.99
N ASN A 139 14.26 -20.42 42.20
CA ASN A 139 15.59 -21.01 42.37
C ASN A 139 16.24 -20.61 43.71
N VAL A 140 16.11 -19.35 44.13
CA VAL A 140 16.62 -18.86 45.42
C VAL A 140 15.88 -19.50 46.60
N ASN A 141 14.56 -19.63 46.52
CA ASN A 141 13.76 -20.24 47.58
C ASN A 141 14.08 -21.74 47.73
N ARG A 142 14.33 -22.43 46.60
CA ARG A 142 14.75 -23.82 46.58
C ARG A 142 16.15 -24.03 47.16
N GLY A 143 17.07 -23.09 46.93
CA GLY A 143 18.41 -23.10 47.53
C GLY A 143 18.43 -22.86 49.04
N THR A 144 17.54 -22.00 49.54
CA THR A 144 17.41 -21.72 50.98
C THR A 144 16.79 -22.87 51.76
N SER A 145 15.98 -23.72 51.13
CA SER A 145 15.34 -24.89 51.77
C SER A 145 16.25 -26.12 51.88
N ALA A 146 17.46 -26.06 51.29
CA ALA A 146 18.43 -27.16 51.26
C ALA A 146 19.57 -27.01 52.29
N VAL A 147 19.49 -26.02 53.17
CA VAL A 147 20.40 -25.74 54.30
C VAL A 147 19.61 -25.84 55.59
#